data_AF-A0A939FFK3-F1
#
_entry.id   AF-A0A939FFK3-F1
#
_cell.length_a   1.000
_cell.length_b   1.000
_cell.length_c   1.000
_cell.angle_alpha   90.00
_cell.angle_beta   90.00
_cell.angle_gamma   90.00
#
_symmetry.space_group_name_H-M   'P 1'
#
loop_
_entity.id
_entity.type
_entity.pdbx_description
1 polymer ?
#
loop_
_entity_poly.entity_id
_entity_poly.type
_entity_poly.pdbx_seq_one_letter_code
_entity_poly.pdbx_strand_id
1 'polypeptide(L)'
;MSIRHGLLALLERGPRYGSQLRSEFESRTGSTWPLNVGQVYTTLSRLERDGMVVQDGEDTAGHALYVITGEGRQELKSWYEAPVDRTSPARDELSIKLAMAV
;
A
#
# COMPACT_ATOMS: atom_id res chain seq x y z
N MET A 1 8.86 6.64 -0.73
CA MET A 1 8.93 5.24 -1.19
C MET A 1 8.08 4.27 -0.36
N SER A 2 7.67 4.57 0.87
CA SER A 2 7.07 3.54 1.75
C SER A 2 5.55 3.36 1.64
N ILE A 3 4.76 4.44 1.51
CA ILE A 3 3.28 4.34 1.51
C ILE A 3 2.78 3.55 0.29
N ARG A 4 3.33 3.81 -0.90
CA ARG A 4 2.99 3.09 -2.14
C ARG A 4 3.09 1.57 -1.94
N HIS A 5 4.26 1.11 -1.48
CA HIS A 5 4.50 -0.31 -1.25
C HIS A 5 3.71 -0.86 -0.07
N GLY A 6 3.45 -0.05 0.96
CA GLY A 6 2.56 -0.42 2.05
C GLY A 6 1.14 -0.71 1.55
N LEU A 7 0.59 0.12 0.66
CA LEU A 7 -0.72 -0.14 0.06
C LEU A 7 -0.72 -1.39 -0.83
N LEU A 8 0.33 -1.62 -1.62
CA LEU A 8 0.49 -2.86 -2.39
C LEU A 8 0.55 -4.09 -1.48
N ALA A 9 1.31 -4.04 -0.39
CA ALA A 9 1.41 -5.14 0.57
C ALA A 9 0.08 -5.46 1.26
N LEU A 10 -0.74 -4.44 1.52
CA LEU A 10 -2.11 -4.63 2.01
C LEU A 10 -3.00 -5.30 0.96
N LEU A 11 -2.95 -4.81 -0.29
CA LEU A 11 -3.74 -5.35 -1.40
C LEU A 11 -3.33 -6.77 -1.83
N GLU A 12 -2.10 -7.18 -1.54
CA GLU A 12 -1.63 -8.56 -1.77
C GLU A 12 -2.49 -9.59 -1.04
N ARG A 13 -3.06 -9.21 0.11
CA ARG A 13 -3.91 -10.07 0.96
C ARG A 13 -5.38 -10.13 0.51
N GLY A 14 -5.78 -9.31 -0.46
CA GLY A 14 -7.12 -9.33 -1.05
C GLY A 14 -7.69 -7.95 -1.39
N PRO A 15 -8.85 -7.91 -2.08
CA PRO A 15 -9.51 -6.67 -2.49
C PRO A 15 -9.92 -5.79 -1.31
N ARG A 16 -9.69 -4.47 -1.39
CA ARG A 16 -9.99 -3.51 -0.31
C ARG A 16 -10.37 -2.13 -0.84
N TYR A 17 -11.21 -1.42 -0.11
CA TYR A 17 -11.54 -0.02 -0.40
C TYR A 17 -10.61 0.96 0.34
N GLY A 18 -10.56 2.21 -0.12
CA GLY A 18 -9.56 3.19 0.30
C GLY A 18 -9.53 3.49 1.81
N SER A 19 -10.69 3.62 2.46
CA SER A 19 -10.74 3.86 3.92
C SER A 19 -10.34 2.63 4.74
N GLN A 20 -10.58 1.41 4.25
CA GLN A 20 -10.06 0.19 4.87
C GLN A 20 -8.53 0.15 4.81
N LEU A 21 -7.95 0.46 3.64
CA LEU A 21 -6.50 0.51 3.46
C LEU A 21 -5.84 1.50 4.42
N ARG A 22 -6.45 2.68 4.60
CA ARG A 22 -6.00 3.67 5.58
C ARG A 22 -5.95 3.08 7.00
N SER A 23 -7.07 2.52 7.46
CA SER A 23 -7.21 1.98 8.82
C SER A 23 -6.23 0.84 9.09
N GLU A 24 -6.06 -0.08 8.13
CA GLU A 24 -5.10 -1.18 8.26
C GLU A 24 -3.65 -0.70 8.24
N PHE A 25 -3.34 0.30 7.41
CA PHE A 25 -2.01 0.91 7.38
C PHE A 25 -1.66 1.56 8.72
N GLU A 26 -2.56 2.38 9.27
CA GLU A 26 -2.37 3.03 10.58
C GLU A 26 -2.24 1.99 11.70
N SER A 27 -3.08 0.95 11.69
CA SER A 27 -3.03 -0.13 12.68
C SER A 27 -1.69 -0.85 12.69
N ARG A 28 -1.15 -1.23 11.52
CA ARG A 28 0.13 -1.95 11.41
C ARG A 28 1.34 -1.08 11.73
N THR A 29 1.24 0.22 11.47
CA THR A 29 2.32 1.18 11.72
C THR A 29 2.23 1.81 13.11
N GLY A 30 1.31 1.36 13.97
CA GLY A 30 1.12 1.86 15.32
C GLY A 30 0.80 3.36 15.36
N SER A 31 0.08 3.86 14.36
CA SER A 31 -0.25 5.29 14.18
C SER A 31 0.95 6.24 14.13
N THR A 32 2.17 5.71 14.00
CA THR A 32 3.41 6.51 13.96
C THR A 32 3.55 7.25 12.63
N TRP A 33 2.94 6.70 11.57
CA TRP A 33 2.83 7.35 10.26
C TRP A 33 1.38 7.74 9.98
N PRO A 34 0.98 9.00 10.28
CA PRO A 34 -0.37 9.46 9.99
C PRO A 34 -0.59 9.47 8.47
N LEU A 35 -1.57 8.69 8.02
CA LEU A 35 -1.94 8.58 6.62
C LEU A 35 -3.37 9.08 6.44
N ASN A 36 -3.54 10.24 5.81
CA ASN A 36 -4.88 10.75 5.57
C ASN A 36 -5.54 10.04 4.38
N VAL A 37 -6.88 10.01 4.37
CA VAL A 37 -7.64 9.29 3.33
C VAL A 37 -7.40 9.86 1.93
N GLY A 38 -7.18 11.17 1.81
CA GLY A 38 -6.87 11.82 0.52
C GLY A 38 -5.53 11.36 -0.07
N GLN A 39 -4.52 11.14 0.78
CA GLN A 39 -3.23 10.56 0.38
C GLN A 39 -3.38 9.12 -0.08
N VAL A 40 -4.27 8.33 0.54
CA VAL A 40 -4.57 6.96 0.07
C VAL A 40 -5.13 6.99 -1.34
N TYR A 41 -6.19 7.75 -1.58
CA TYR A 41 -6.80 7.83 -2.91
C TYR A 41 -5.84 8.42 -3.96
N THR A 42 -5.07 9.45 -3.61
CA THR A 42 -4.04 10.00 -4.53
C THR A 42 -2.97 8.95 -4.87
N THR A 43 -2.61 8.09 -3.91
CA THR A 43 -1.62 7.02 -4.13
C THR A 43 -2.23 5.88 -4.96
N LEU A 44 -3.49 5.50 -4.70
CA LEU A 44 -4.22 4.51 -5.49
C LEU A 44 -4.37 4.94 -6.94
N SER A 45 -4.76 6.19 -7.21
CA SER A 45 -4.86 6.70 -8.58
C SER A 45 -3.52 6.67 -9.32
N ARG A 46 -2.40 6.89 -8.61
CA ARG A 46 -1.06 6.76 -9.21
C ARG A 46 -0.67 5.30 -9.45
N LEU A 47 -0.99 4.41 -8.52
CA LEU A 47 -0.76 2.97 -8.68
C LEU A 47 -1.57 2.42 -9.86
N GLU A 48 -2.82 2.86 -10.01
CA GLU A 48 -3.72 2.44 -11.08
C GLU A 48 -3.25 2.96 -12.43
N ARG A 49 -2.88 4.25 -12.50
CA ARG A 49 -2.25 4.83 -13.68
C ARG A 49 -0.99 4.07 -14.11
N ASP A 50 -0.20 3.61 -13.15
CA ASP A 50 1.04 2.88 -13.39
C ASP A 50 0.80 1.37 -13.60
N GLY A 51 -0.45 0.90 -13.70
CA GLY A 51 -0.79 -0.50 -13.97
C GLY A 51 -0.62 -1.46 -12.78
N MET A 52 -0.27 -0.95 -11.60
CA MET A 52 0.06 -1.76 -10.42
C MET A 52 -1.17 -2.21 -9.62
N VAL A 53 -2.28 -1.49 -9.72
CA VAL A 53 -3.57 -1.86 -9.14
C VAL A 53 -4.68 -1.60 -10.16
N VAL A 54 -5.85 -2.18 -9.94
CA VAL A 54 -7.06 -1.92 -10.72
C VAL A 54 -8.26 -1.86 -9.78
N GLN A 55 -9.26 -1.05 -10.10
CA GLN A 55 -10.56 -1.15 -9.45
C GLN A 55 -11.32 -2.37 -9.99
N ASP A 56 -11.70 -3.29 -9.12
CA ASP A 56 -12.44 -4.51 -9.45
C ASP A 56 -13.62 -4.70 -8.50
N GLY A 57 -14.78 -4.24 -8.93
CA GLY A 57 -16.04 -4.33 -8.19
C GLY A 57 -16.20 -3.29 -7.08
N GLU A 58 -17.25 -3.53 -6.29
CA GLU A 58 -17.66 -2.69 -5.16
C GLU A 58 -18.07 -3.57 -3.98
N ASP A 59 -17.93 -3.06 -2.76
CA ASP A 59 -18.46 -3.72 -1.57
C ASP A 59 -19.99 -3.57 -1.46
N THR A 60 -20.58 -4.15 -0.41
CA THR A 60 -22.03 -4.06 -0.15
C THR A 60 -22.54 -2.64 0.10
N ALA A 61 -21.65 -1.69 0.36
CA ALA A 61 -21.96 -0.29 0.60
C ALA A 61 -21.66 0.61 -0.63
N GLY A 62 -21.23 0.02 -1.76
CA GLY A 62 -20.91 0.74 -2.99
C GLY A 62 -19.51 1.38 -3.00
N HIS A 63 -18.61 0.96 -2.12
CA HIS A 63 -17.23 1.44 -2.15
C HIS A 63 -16.41 0.68 -3.19
N ALA A 64 -15.70 1.44 -4.03
CA ALA A 64 -14.72 0.92 -4.98
C ALA A 64 -13.69 -0.01 -4.32
N LEU A 65 -13.62 -1.26 -4.77
CA LEU A 65 -12.60 -2.22 -4.34
C LEU A 65 -11.39 -2.17 -5.27
N TYR A 66 -10.21 -2.09 -4.69
CA TYR A 66 -8.94 -2.12 -5.42
C TYR A 66 -8.30 -3.49 -5.28
N VAL A 67 -7.64 -3.95 -6.34
CA VAL A 67 -6.94 -5.23 -6.42
C VAL A 67 -5.54 -5.02 -7.00
N ILE A 68 -4.55 -5.70 -6.44
CA ILE A 68 -3.18 -5.68 -6.96
C ILE A 68 -3.06 -6.50 -8.25
N THR A 69 -2.43 -5.94 -9.28
CA THR A 69 -2.20 -6.61 -10.56
C THR A 69 -0.95 -7.50 -10.51
N GLY A 70 -0.67 -8.23 -11.60
CA GLY A 70 0.59 -8.95 -11.74
C GLY A 70 1.82 -8.03 -11.68
N GLU A 71 1.76 -6.87 -12.33
CA GLU A 71 2.82 -5.85 -12.30
C GLU A 71 3.02 -5.31 -10.89
N GLY A 72 1.93 -5.01 -10.17
CA GLY A 72 2.00 -4.57 -8.78
C GLY A 72 2.63 -5.60 -7.85
N ARG A 73 2.33 -6.90 -8.04
CA ARG A 73 2.97 -7.98 -7.26
C ARG A 73 4.46 -8.09 -7.55
N GLN A 74 4.86 -7.95 -8.81
CA GLN A 74 6.28 -8.00 -9.19
C GLN A 74 7.04 -6.81 -8.60
N GLU A 75 6.47 -5.61 -8.65
CA GLU A 75 7.03 -4.42 -7.99
C GLU A 75 7.18 -4.64 -6.49
N LEU A 76 6.12 -5.10 -5.82
CA LEU A 76 6.13 -5.37 -4.38
C LEU A 76 7.21 -6.38 -3.98
N LYS A 77 7.34 -7.47 -4.75
CA LYS A 77 8.40 -8.47 -4.53
C LYS A 77 9.79 -7.84 -4.65
N SER A 78 10.00 -7.08 -5.73
CA SER A 78 11.28 -6.42 -6.00
C SER A 78 11.63 -5.42 -4.89
N TRP A 79 10.62 -4.72 -4.38
CA TRP A 79 10.78 -3.82 -3.24
C TRP A 79 11.20 -4.56 -1.97
N TYR A 80 10.58 -5.69 -1.62
CA TYR A 80 11.01 -6.47 -0.45
C TYR A 80 12.45 -6.99 -0.56
N GLU A 81 12.86 -7.41 -1.76
CA GLU A 81 14.22 -7.91 -2.04
C GLU A 81 15.28 -6.80 -2.07
N ALA A 82 14.88 -5.56 -2.39
CA ALA A 82 15.80 -4.44 -2.48
C ALA A 82 16.39 -4.08 -1.09
N PRO A 83 17.71 -3.85 -0.99
CA PRO A 83 18.33 -3.40 0.25
C PRO A 83 17.82 -2.00 0.62
N VAL A 84 17.54 -1.78 1.90
CA VAL A 84 17.16 -0.44 2.38
C VAL A 84 18.39 0.46 2.36
N ASP A 85 18.29 1.57 1.62
CA ASP A 85 19.34 2.58 1.57
C ASP A 85 19.51 3.25 2.95
N ARG A 86 20.76 3.28 3.43
CA ARG A 86 21.13 3.85 4.73
C ARG A 86 21.28 5.38 4.72
N THR A 87 21.23 5.99 3.54
CA THR A 87 21.51 7.43 3.34
C THR A 87 20.25 8.30 3.17
N SER A 88 19.12 7.72 2.77
CA SER A 88 17.79 8.33 2.95
C SER A 88 17.41 8.40 4.43
N PRO A 89 16.36 9.14 4.86
CA PRO A 89 15.83 9.01 6.22
C PRO A 89 15.42 7.55 6.47
N ALA A 90 16.38 6.75 6.94
CA ALA A 90 16.43 5.29 6.84
C ALA A 90 15.43 4.58 7.76
N ARG A 91 14.63 5.35 8.51
CA ARG A 91 13.65 4.81 9.45
C ARG A 91 12.31 4.52 8.80
N ASP A 92 11.93 5.19 7.71
CA ASP A 92 10.57 5.07 7.16
C ASP A 92 10.37 3.79 6.35
N GLU A 93 11.35 3.40 5.52
CA GLU A 93 11.18 2.25 4.64
C GLU A 93 11.36 0.91 5.37
N LEU A 94 12.41 0.76 6.18
CA LEU A 94 12.64 -0.45 6.95
C LEU A 94 11.47 -0.73 7.92
N SER A 95 10.98 0.31 8.60
CA SER A 95 9.85 0.14 9.53
C SER A 95 8.59 -0.29 8.80
N ILE A 96 8.34 0.25 7.59
CA ILE A 96 7.16 -0.14 6.82
C ILE A 96 7.30 -1.56 6.24
N LYS A 97 8.49 -1.98 5.78
CA LYS A 97 8.73 -3.38 5.41
C LYS A 97 8.41 -4.33 6.56
N LEU A 98 8.89 -4.02 7.76
CA LEU A 98 8.63 -4.83 8.96
C LEU A 98 7.15 -4.83 9.35
N ALA A 99 6.48 -3.68 9.35
CA ALA A 99 5.06 -3.56 9.69
C ALA A 99 4.14 -4.33 8.71
N MET A 100 4.53 -4.44 7.44
CA MET A 100 3.76 -5.13 6.41
C MET A 100 4.06 -6.63 6.31
N ALA A 101 5.22 -7.07 6.81
CA ALA A 101 5.65 -8.47 6.78
C ALA A 101 4.96 -9.39 7.82
N VAL A 102 4.11 -8.84 8.70
CA VAL A 102 3.39 -9.58 9.76
C VAL A 102 2.01 -10.05 9.33
#